data_AF-A0A5C7SM22-F1
#
_entry.id   AF-A0A5C7SM22-F1
#
_cell.length_a   1.000
_cell.length_b   1.000
_cell.length_c   1.000
_cell.angle_alpha   90.00
_cell.angle_beta   90.00
_cell.angle_gamma   90.00
#
_symmetry.space_group_name_H-M   'P 1'
#
loop_
_entity.id
_entity.type
_entity.pdbx_description
1 polymer ?
#
loop_
_entity_poly.entity_id
_entity_poly.type
_entity_poly.pdbx_seq_one_letter_code
_entity_poly.pdbx_strand_id
1 'polypeptide(L)' 'MTKAKVTKAFPGRPDDETKVREIEPGEVISGELASVAVREGWAEEVGEDHAENEASEHVEPAKGSRHGRKGK' A
#
# COMPACT_ATOMS: atom_id res chain seq x y z
N MET A 1 20.10 3.04 1.76
CA MET A 1 19.09 2.03 2.15
C MET A 1 17.77 2.76 2.26
N THR A 2 16.79 2.42 1.43
CA THR A 2 15.49 3.10 1.40
C THR A 2 14.63 2.59 2.54
N LYS A 3 14.00 3.51 3.28
CA LYS A 3 13.06 3.23 4.36
C LYS A 3 11.74 3.90 4.01
N ALA A 4 10.64 3.20 4.26
CA ALA A 4 9.30 3.75 4.06
C ALA A 4 8.40 3.40 5.24
N LYS A 5 7.59 4.36 5.66
CA LYS A 5 6.56 4.16 6.67
C LYS A 5 5.26 3.81 5.96
N VAL A 6 4.71 2.66 6.30
CA VAL A 6 3.46 2.17 5.74
C VAL A 6 2.32 3.06 6.18
N THR A 7 1.52 3.53 5.23
CA THR A 7 0.34 4.38 5.47
C THR A 7 -0.95 3.61 5.24
N LYS A 8 -0.90 2.51 4.48
CA LYS A 8 -2.04 1.65 4.16
C LYS A 8 -1.71 0.19 4.39
N ALA A 9 -2.62 -0.57 4.98
CA ALA A 9 -2.43 -2.00 5.18
C ALA A 9 -2.32 -2.72 3.82
N PHE A 10 -1.32 -3.59 3.66
CA PHE A 10 -1.17 -4.41 2.46
C PHE A 10 -0.57 -5.78 2.77
N PRO A 11 -0.93 -6.83 2.00
CA PRO A 11 -0.27 -8.12 2.12
C PRO A 11 1.14 -8.05 1.51
N GLY A 12 2.15 -8.23 2.35
CA GLY A 12 3.56 -8.12 1.97
C GLY A 12 4.40 -9.20 2.64
N ARG A 13 5.59 -9.44 2.11
CA ARG A 13 6.59 -10.27 2.79
C ARG A 13 7.73 -9.35 3.22
N PRO A 14 7.81 -8.96 4.50
CA PRO A 14 8.95 -8.23 5.02
C PRO A 14 10.24 -9.02 4.78
N ASP A 15 11.35 -8.34 4.54
CA ASP A 15 12.66 -8.97 4.41
C ASP A 15 13.08 -9.76 5.66
N ASP A 16 12.60 -9.34 6.85
CA ASP A 16 12.84 -10.03 8.12
C ASP A 16 12.07 -11.35 8.25
N GLU A 17 11.19 -11.66 7.30
CA GLU A 17 10.28 -12.79 7.37
C GLU A 17 10.23 -13.70 6.16
N THR A 18 9.99 -14.97 6.45
CA THR A 18 9.83 -16.00 5.43
C THR A 18 8.39 -16.17 4.94
N LYS A 19 7.42 -15.51 5.59
CA LYS A 19 5.99 -15.63 5.31
C LYS A 19 5.40 -14.31 4.87
N VAL A 20 4.45 -14.37 3.93
CA VAL A 20 3.60 -13.24 3.58
C VAL A 20 2.67 -12.99 4.76
N ARG A 21 2.66 -11.76 5.27
CA ARG A 21 1.74 -11.28 6.31
C ARG A 21 1.07 -9.98 5.85
N GLU A 22 0.06 -9.56 6.59
CA GLU A 22 -0.47 -8.20 6.44
C GLU A 22 0.49 -7.24 7.15
N ILE A 23 0.94 -6.22 6.43
CA ILE A 23 1.78 -5.15 6.98
C ILE A 23 0.85 -4.01 7.35
N GLU A 24 0.90 -3.62 8.63
CA GLU A 24 -0.03 -2.64 9.19
C GLU A 24 0.44 -1.19 8.95
N PRO A 25 -0.50 -0.24 8.84
CA PRO A 25 -0.15 1.18 8.75
C PRO A 25 0.57 1.63 10.03
N GLY A 26 1.68 2.34 9.86
CA GLY A 26 2.58 2.77 10.91
C GLY A 26 3.87 1.94 11.00
N GLU A 27 3.92 0.77 10.37
CA GLU A 27 5.13 -0.06 10.33
C GLU A 27 6.19 0.57 9.40
N VAL A 28 7.47 0.46 9.78
CA VAL A 28 8.59 0.95 8.95
C VAL A 28 9.24 -0.22 8.26
N ILE A 29 9.10 -0.26 6.94
CA ILE A 29 9.71 -1.27 6.08
C ILE A 29 10.96 -0.70 5.40
N SER A 30 11.86 -1.57 4.99
CA SER A 30 13.10 -1.18 4.34
C SER A 30 13.47 -2.16 3.23
N GLY A 31 14.41 -1.77 2.37
CA GLY A 31 14.84 -2.60 1.26
C GLY A 31 13.96 -2.45 0.01
N GLU A 32 13.85 -3.52 -0.77
CA GLU A 32 13.12 -3.50 -2.06
C GLU A 32 11.61 -3.36 -1.84
N LEU A 33 11.08 -3.95 -0.75
CA LEU A 33 9.67 -3.84 -0.39
C LEU A 33 9.25 -2.38 -0.12
N ALA A 34 10.13 -1.58 0.50
CA ALA A 34 9.87 -0.17 0.73
C ALA A 34 9.71 0.60 -0.59
N SER A 35 10.59 0.35 -1.56
CA SER A 35 10.50 0.98 -2.89
C SER A 35 9.22 0.60 -3.63
N VAL A 36 8.75 -0.65 -3.51
CA VAL A 36 7.48 -1.09 -4.11
C VAL A 36 6.30 -0.42 -3.41
N ALA A 37 6.30 -0.39 -2.08
CA ALA A 37 5.23 0.20 -1.30
C ALA A 37 5.07 1.70 -1.56
N VAL A 38 6.17 2.44 -1.75
CA VAL A 38 6.11 3.86 -2.16
C VAL A 38 5.53 4.01 -3.57
N ARG A 39 5.96 3.18 -4.53
CA ARG A 39 5.46 3.22 -5.92
C ARG A 39 3.97 2.91 -6.04
N GLU A 40 3.47 2.00 -5.23
CA GLU A 40 2.05 1.59 -5.21
C GLU A 40 1.19 2.49 -4.30
N GLY A 41 1.80 3.44 -3.57
CA GLY A 41 1.10 4.33 -2.64
C GLY A 41 0.62 3.64 -1.35
N TRP A 42 1.30 2.57 -0.93
CA TRP A 42 1.04 1.87 0.35
C TRP A 42 1.91 2.37 1.50
N ALA A 43 3.04 3.01 1.19
CA ALA A 43 3.95 3.59 2.15
C ALA A 43 4.48 4.94 1.67
N GLU A 44 4.99 5.74 2.61
CA GLU A 44 5.64 7.02 2.37
C GLU A 44 7.12 6.89 2.69
N GLU A 45 8.00 7.42 1.83
CA GLU A 45 9.44 7.39 2.07
C GLU A 45 9.78 8.18 3.33
N VAL A 46 10.43 7.54 4.30
CA VAL A 46 10.90 8.19 5.53
C VAL A 46 12.42 8.34 5.47
N GLY A 47 12.84 9.44 4.85
CA GLY A 47 14.21 9.93 4.79
C GLY A 47 14.26 11.40 5.21
N GLU A 48 15.43 11.86 5.65
CA GLU A 48 15.63 13.18 6.29
C GLU A 48 15.30 14.40 5.40
N ASP A 49 14.89 14.22 4.14
CA ASP A 49 14.83 15.31 3.14
C ASP A 49 13.54 15.40 2.30
N HIS A 50 12.48 14.61 2.55
CA HIS A 50 11.29 14.71 1.68
C HIS A 50 9.94 14.57 2.40
N ALA A 51 9.58 15.64 3.10
CA ALA A 51 8.22 15.89 3.59
C ALA A 51 7.39 16.62 2.51
N GLU A 52 7.17 16.04 1.33
CA GLU A 52 6.14 16.55 0.40
C GLU A 52 5.79 15.50 -0.66
N ASN A 53 4.76 14.68 -0.40
CA ASN A 53 3.87 14.28 -1.49
C ASN A 53 2.49 13.87 -1.00
N GLU A 54 1.50 14.50 -1.60
CA GLU A 54 0.12 14.51 -1.20
C GLU A 54 -0.56 13.16 -1.50
N ALA A 55 -1.18 12.59 -0.47
CA ALA A 55 -2.09 11.47 -0.58
C ALA A 55 -3.31 11.85 -1.43
N SER A 56 -3.22 11.71 -2.74
CA SER A 56 -4.37 11.70 -3.65
C SER A 56 -4.66 10.31 -4.17
N GLU A 57 -5.93 9.93 -4.00
CA GLU A 57 -6.64 8.85 -4.69
C GLU A 57 -6.42 7.40 -4.26
N HIS A 58 -6.99 7.06 -3.09
CA HIS A 58 -7.67 5.77 -2.92
C HIS A 58 -8.98 5.80 -3.72
N VAL A 59 -8.89 5.63 -5.04
CA VAL A 59 -10.06 5.25 -5.83
C VAL A 59 -10.31 3.77 -5.55
N GLU A 60 -11.33 3.46 -4.76
CA GLU A 60 -11.92 2.14 -4.78
C GLU A 60 -12.72 2.01 -6.08
N PRO A 61 -12.33 1.18 -7.06
CA PRO A 61 -13.29 0.77 -8.06
C PRO A 61 -14.29 -0.14 -7.35
N ALA A 62 -15.44 0.43 -6.97
CA ALA A 62 -16.59 -0.32 -6.51
C ALA A 62 -16.84 -1.46 -7.51
N LYS A 63 -16.53 -2.69 -7.08
CA LYS A 63 -16.75 -3.88 -7.89
C LYS A 63 -18.24 -3.97 -8.21
N GLY A 64 -18.54 -4.05 -9.50
CA GLY A 64 -19.90 -4.04 -10.01
C GLY A 64 -20.76 -5.20 -9.50
N SER A 65 -22.07 -4.98 -9.52
CA SER A 65 -23.06 -6.05 -9.61
C SER A 65 -24.08 -5.69 -10.69
N ARG A 66 -23.83 -6.15 -11.93
CA ARG A 66 -24.87 -6.31 -12.95
C ARG A 66 -25.60 -7.61 -12.63
N HIS A 67 -26.80 -7.54 -12.06
CA HIS A 67 -27.82 -8.60 -12.01
C HIS A 67 -29.17 -7.89 -11.74
N GLY A 68 -30.25 -8.01 -12.50
CA GLY A 68 -30.55 -8.85 -13.65
C GLY A 68 -31.87 -8.42 -14.32
N ARG A 69 -32.07 -8.93 -15.53
CA ARG A 69 -33.30 -8.92 -16.33
C ARG A 69 -34.47 -9.60 -15.61
N LYS A 70 -35.65 -8.98 -15.66
CA LYS A 70 -37.00 -9.57 -15.86
C LYS A 70 -37.97 -8.38 -16.00
N GLY A 71 -38.56 -8.08 -17.15
CA GLY A 71 -39.45 -8.94 -17.93
C GLY A 71 -40.86 -8.73 -17.39
N LYS A 72 -41.65 -7.87 -18.05
CA LYS A 72 -43.07 -7.63 -17.76
C LYS A 72 -43.88 -8.13 -18.94
#